data_AF-A0A3C0G418-F1
#
_entry.id   AF-A0A3C0G418-F1
#
_cell.length_a   1.000
_cell.length_b   1.000
_cell.length_c   1.000
_cell.angle_alpha   90.00
_cell.angle_beta   90.00
_cell.angle_gamma   90.00
#
_symmetry.space_group_name_H-M   'P 1'
#
loop_
_entity.id
_entity.type
_entity.pdbx_description
1 polymer ?
#
loop_
_entity_poly.entity_id
_entity_poly.type
_entity_poly.pdbx_seq_one_letter_code
_entity_poly.pdbx_strand_id
1 'polypeptide(L)'
;MNICIHRNVLGTGKHLFANKSENLYYWSNEIDNSSWVFGDDNIPLKCADSVLKALKMDILSTPEEKYINSWIEVGKSCNGDVDWEKALPPEVFRKFVSRLVDQLWCVLEEIDDTYYGNEFLACRSVTRSLSRACIDTEAFNKLIKESKSLSGRKSLSSFSPDSTGKAQLPVYSTTSSVTGRLTVKSGPNILTMKKSLRKIIKSKHPRGKIVQVDFVSLEPRVLLLMQEKKAPEDIYNYIKTNVLGGKFSRSVAKSATLGAIFGISSARFQENSSLSPDESSSVLKEVRRFFNVSSIGKTLKKEMLQNGCIENAYGRKVTPSTSQAHVLVNNKVQSTGVDVALLGFNTLLDRFKRLNIQADPLFLIHDAIILDVPEADIDKVTDVVKQGVYNKRFDAIFPVSIEEV
;
A
#
# COMPACT_ATOMS: atom_id res chain seq x y z
N MET A 1 -10.09 -3.92 -24.68
CA MET A 1 -9.89 -4.34 -23.26
C MET A 1 -10.14 -5.83 -23.12
N ASN A 2 -9.21 -6.58 -22.51
CA ASN A 2 -9.36 -8.03 -22.28
C ASN A 2 -9.64 -8.33 -20.80
N ILE A 3 -10.62 -9.18 -20.53
CA ILE A 3 -11.02 -9.59 -19.18
C ILE A 3 -10.90 -11.11 -19.06
N CYS A 4 -10.44 -11.58 -17.91
CA CYS A 4 -10.48 -12.97 -17.50
C CYS A 4 -11.39 -13.12 -16.27
N ILE A 5 -12.49 -13.85 -16.39
CA ILE A 5 -13.31 -14.23 -15.23
C ILE A 5 -12.78 -15.55 -14.68
N HIS A 6 -12.41 -15.54 -13.41
CA HIS A 6 -11.87 -16.70 -12.73
C HIS A 6 -12.91 -17.83 -12.66
N ARG A 7 -12.49 -19.06 -12.92
CA ARG A 7 -13.35 -20.25 -12.98
C ARG A 7 -14.26 -20.43 -11.76
N ASN A 8 -13.76 -20.11 -10.55
CA ASN A 8 -14.54 -20.19 -9.31
C ASN A 8 -15.72 -19.22 -9.23
N VAL A 9 -15.71 -18.11 -9.99
CA VAL A 9 -16.84 -17.16 -10.06
C VAL A 9 -17.98 -17.78 -10.85
N LEU A 10 -17.65 -18.48 -11.92
CA LEU A 10 -18.62 -19.11 -12.83
C LEU A 10 -18.96 -20.54 -12.42
N GLY A 11 -18.19 -21.12 -11.48
CA GLY A 11 -18.30 -22.51 -11.10
C GLY A 11 -17.83 -23.49 -12.19
N THR A 12 -16.98 -23.04 -13.12
CA THR A 12 -16.58 -23.81 -14.30
C THR A 12 -15.23 -24.50 -14.13
N GLY A 13 -14.89 -25.41 -15.05
CA GLY A 13 -13.57 -26.05 -15.08
C GLY A 13 -12.44 -25.15 -15.60
N LYS A 14 -12.78 -24.06 -16.31
CA LYS A 14 -11.85 -23.17 -17.03
C LYS A 14 -12.17 -21.70 -16.77
N HIS A 15 -11.17 -20.84 -16.92
CA HIS A 15 -11.36 -19.39 -16.90
C HIS A 15 -12.00 -18.93 -18.20
N LEU A 16 -12.91 -17.96 -18.12
CA LEU A 16 -13.53 -17.35 -19.29
C LEU A 16 -12.80 -16.07 -19.65
N PHE A 17 -12.34 -15.96 -20.89
CA PHE A 17 -11.77 -14.74 -21.45
C PHE A 17 -12.81 -14.03 -22.32
N ALA A 18 -12.84 -12.71 -22.23
CA ALA A 18 -13.71 -11.84 -23.00
C ALA A 18 -12.88 -10.67 -23.57
N ASN A 19 -12.70 -10.67 -24.89
CA ASN A 19 -12.03 -9.59 -25.62
C ASN A 19 -13.09 -8.67 -26.24
N LYS A 20 -13.13 -7.42 -25.76
CA LYS A 20 -14.11 -6.43 -26.25
C LYS A 20 -13.89 -6.06 -27.72
N SER A 21 -12.62 -5.91 -28.12
CA SER A 21 -12.26 -5.40 -29.46
C SER A 21 -12.53 -6.41 -30.57
N GLU A 22 -12.36 -7.70 -30.26
CA GLU A 22 -12.61 -8.80 -31.20
C GLU A 22 -14.02 -9.39 -31.06
N ASN A 23 -14.79 -8.94 -30.05
CA ASN A 23 -16.05 -9.54 -29.64
C ASN A 23 -15.93 -11.07 -29.46
N LEU A 24 -14.82 -11.52 -28.87
CA LEU A 24 -14.44 -12.93 -28.77
C LEU A 24 -14.49 -13.41 -27.33
N TYR A 25 -15.05 -14.61 -27.16
CA TYR A 25 -15.06 -15.35 -25.90
C TYR A 25 -14.35 -16.68 -26.07
N TYR A 26 -13.47 -17.04 -25.15
CA TYR A 26 -12.81 -18.34 -25.16
C TYR A 26 -12.47 -18.83 -23.75
N TRP A 27 -12.24 -20.13 -23.62
CA TRP A 27 -11.96 -20.79 -22.34
C TRP A 27 -10.50 -21.22 -22.25
N SER A 28 -9.85 -20.98 -21.11
CA SER A 28 -8.46 -21.38 -20.86
C SER A 28 -8.28 -21.95 -19.45
N ASN A 29 -7.29 -22.83 -19.28
CA ASN A 29 -6.86 -23.32 -17.97
C ASN A 29 -5.90 -22.36 -17.26
N GLU A 30 -5.28 -21.46 -18.01
CA GLU A 30 -4.24 -20.55 -17.54
C GLU A 30 -4.73 -19.10 -17.60
N ILE A 31 -4.28 -18.30 -16.63
CA ILE A 31 -4.50 -16.86 -16.56
C ILE A 31 -3.32 -16.17 -17.24
N ASP A 32 -3.59 -15.29 -18.20
CA ASP A 32 -2.54 -14.49 -18.85
C ASP A 32 -2.11 -13.29 -17.99
N ASN A 33 -1.03 -12.62 -18.39
CA ASN A 33 -0.53 -11.43 -17.69
C ASN A 33 -1.09 -10.10 -18.25
N SER A 34 -1.84 -10.13 -19.35
CA SER A 34 -2.28 -8.94 -20.08
C SER A 34 -3.72 -8.52 -19.75
N SER A 35 -4.55 -9.47 -19.30
CA SER A 35 -5.96 -9.32 -19.01
C SER A 35 -6.23 -8.83 -17.60
N TRP A 36 -7.34 -8.12 -17.44
CA TRP A 36 -7.89 -7.83 -16.13
C TRP A 36 -8.63 -9.04 -15.58
N VAL A 37 -8.19 -9.52 -14.43
CA VAL A 37 -8.75 -10.73 -13.82
C VAL A 37 -9.77 -10.37 -12.75
N PHE A 38 -10.94 -11.00 -12.80
CA PHE A 38 -11.99 -10.90 -11.79
C PHE A 38 -12.21 -12.24 -11.09
N GLY A 39 -12.25 -12.24 -9.76
CA GLY A 39 -12.43 -13.44 -8.93
C GLY A 39 -11.15 -14.07 -8.40
N ASP A 40 -10.01 -13.41 -8.59
CA ASP A 40 -8.73 -13.77 -7.95
C ASP A 40 -7.97 -12.49 -7.58
N ASP A 41 -7.92 -12.19 -6.28
CA ASP A 41 -7.27 -10.98 -5.79
C ASP A 41 -5.79 -11.16 -5.41
N ASN A 42 -5.28 -12.39 -5.45
CA ASN A 42 -3.97 -12.72 -4.90
C ASN A 42 -2.88 -12.88 -5.98
N ILE A 43 -3.23 -13.32 -7.19
CA ILE A 43 -2.24 -13.64 -8.22
C ILE A 43 -2.03 -12.49 -9.21
N PRO A 44 -3.07 -11.91 -9.83
CA PRO A 44 -2.89 -11.05 -10.99
C PRO A 44 -2.47 -9.62 -10.65
N LEU A 45 -1.57 -9.04 -11.46
CA LEU A 45 -1.22 -7.63 -11.38
C LEU A 45 -2.44 -6.76 -11.71
N LYS A 46 -3.05 -7.01 -12.88
CA LYS A 46 -4.32 -6.42 -13.32
C LYS A 46 -5.49 -7.18 -12.68
N CYS A 47 -5.91 -6.73 -11.50
CA CYS A 47 -6.96 -7.36 -10.72
C CYS A 47 -8.17 -6.42 -10.62
N ALA A 48 -9.26 -6.81 -11.27
CA ALA A 48 -10.51 -6.06 -11.27
C ALA A 48 -11.12 -5.96 -9.85
N ASP A 49 -11.07 -7.04 -9.06
CA ASP A 49 -11.56 -7.03 -7.66
C ASP A 49 -10.91 -5.92 -6.83
N SER A 50 -9.62 -5.70 -7.04
CA SER A 50 -8.88 -4.70 -6.27
C SER A 50 -9.25 -3.28 -6.68
N VAL A 51 -9.54 -3.04 -7.96
CA VAL A 51 -10.03 -1.73 -8.41
C VAL A 51 -11.44 -1.48 -7.90
N LEU A 52 -12.34 -2.46 -8.05
CA LEU A 52 -13.71 -2.39 -7.53
C LEU A 52 -13.73 -2.08 -6.03
N LYS A 53 -12.91 -2.80 -5.24
CA LYS A 53 -12.73 -2.53 -3.80
C LYS A 53 -12.19 -1.11 -3.53
N ALA A 54 -11.23 -0.65 -4.32
CA ALA A 54 -10.63 0.67 -4.14
C ALA A 54 -11.61 1.82 -4.47
N LEU A 55 -12.47 1.61 -5.46
CA LEU A 55 -13.50 2.55 -5.89
C LEU A 55 -14.80 2.41 -5.10
N LYS A 56 -14.93 1.38 -4.25
CA LYS A 56 -16.16 1.01 -3.55
C LYS A 56 -17.33 0.79 -4.51
N MET A 57 -17.03 0.12 -5.62
CA MET A 57 -18.02 -0.25 -6.62
C MET A 57 -18.39 -1.71 -6.43
N ASP A 58 -19.68 -1.97 -6.32
CA ASP A 58 -20.22 -3.32 -6.31
C ASP A 58 -20.71 -3.67 -7.71
N ILE A 59 -20.43 -4.90 -8.14
CA ILE A 59 -20.96 -5.46 -9.38
C ILE A 59 -21.75 -6.73 -9.07
N LEU A 60 -22.70 -7.05 -9.95
CA LEU A 60 -23.57 -8.22 -9.81
C LEU A 60 -22.83 -9.47 -10.27
N SER A 61 -21.93 -9.93 -9.40
CA SER A 61 -21.05 -11.09 -9.61
C SER A 61 -21.71 -12.45 -9.36
N THR A 62 -23.00 -12.45 -9.00
CA THR A 62 -23.79 -13.66 -8.78
C THR A 62 -25.03 -13.69 -9.68
N PRO A 63 -25.62 -14.88 -9.91
CA PRO A 63 -26.91 -15.01 -10.62
C PRO A 63 -28.07 -14.32 -9.89
N GLU A 64 -29.28 -14.36 -10.47
CA GLU A 64 -30.48 -13.80 -9.81
C GLU A 64 -30.74 -14.45 -8.44
N GLU A 65 -31.26 -13.66 -7.49
CA GLU A 65 -31.46 -14.07 -6.09
C GLU A 65 -32.28 -15.36 -5.93
N LYS A 66 -33.25 -15.61 -6.81
CA LYS A 66 -34.06 -16.85 -6.78
C LYS A 66 -33.20 -18.12 -6.90
N TYR A 67 -32.12 -18.08 -7.68
CA TYR A 67 -31.18 -19.19 -7.81
C TYR A 67 -30.26 -19.28 -6.60
N ILE A 68 -29.79 -18.14 -6.09
CA ILE A 68 -28.97 -18.06 -4.88
C ILE A 68 -29.72 -18.67 -3.69
N ASN A 69 -30.96 -18.23 -3.45
CA ASN A 69 -31.78 -18.68 -2.33
C ASN A 69 -32.04 -20.19 -2.40
N SER A 70 -32.27 -20.73 -3.60
CA SER A 70 -32.45 -22.18 -3.79
C SER A 70 -31.24 -23.01 -3.31
N TRP A 71 -30.03 -22.49 -3.48
CA TRP A 71 -28.79 -23.17 -3.04
C TRP A 71 -28.49 -22.95 -1.56
N ILE A 72 -28.83 -21.79 -1.01
CA ILE A 72 -28.71 -21.52 0.43
C ILE A 72 -29.61 -22.49 1.23
N GLU A 73 -30.83 -22.76 0.76
CA GLU A 73 -31.77 -23.69 1.40
C GLU A 73 -31.22 -25.13 1.49
N VAL A 74 -30.37 -25.54 0.55
CA VAL A 74 -29.70 -26.86 0.58
C VAL A 74 -28.33 -26.83 1.26
N GLY A 75 -28.06 -25.76 2.03
CA GLY A 75 -26.86 -25.62 2.86
C GLY A 75 -25.57 -25.35 2.08
N LYS A 76 -25.66 -24.85 0.84
CA LYS A 76 -24.49 -24.50 0.03
C LYS A 76 -24.19 -23.00 0.12
N SER A 77 -22.91 -22.67 0.26
CA SER A 77 -22.46 -21.30 0.01
C SER A 77 -22.60 -21.00 -1.49
N CYS A 78 -22.94 -19.79 -1.86
CA CYS A 78 -22.98 -19.39 -3.28
C CYS A 78 -21.63 -18.84 -3.77
N ASN A 79 -20.64 -18.72 -2.88
CA ASN A 79 -19.29 -18.28 -3.21
C ASN A 79 -18.37 -19.49 -3.44
N GLY A 80 -18.18 -19.87 -4.71
CA GLY A 80 -17.21 -20.88 -5.13
C GLY A 80 -17.64 -22.34 -4.96
N ASP A 81 -18.76 -22.60 -4.27
CA ASP A 81 -19.28 -23.96 -4.01
C ASP A 81 -20.33 -24.41 -5.03
N VAL A 82 -20.78 -23.53 -5.92
CA VAL A 82 -21.81 -23.82 -6.93
C VAL A 82 -21.22 -23.76 -8.33
N ASP A 83 -21.40 -24.86 -9.06
CA ASP A 83 -21.14 -24.93 -10.50
C ASP A 83 -22.28 -24.23 -11.25
N TRP A 84 -22.18 -22.89 -11.41
CA TRP A 84 -23.27 -22.10 -11.99
C TRP A 84 -23.56 -22.45 -13.46
N GLU A 85 -22.55 -22.93 -14.20
CA GLU A 85 -22.72 -23.42 -15.57
C GLU A 85 -23.69 -24.61 -15.61
N LYS A 86 -23.59 -25.54 -14.63
CA LYS A 86 -24.50 -26.68 -14.53
C LYS A 86 -25.78 -26.40 -13.75
N ALA A 87 -25.76 -25.43 -12.84
CA ALA A 87 -26.87 -25.14 -11.94
C ALA A 87 -27.95 -24.22 -12.54
N LEU A 88 -27.63 -23.49 -13.60
CA LEU A 88 -28.56 -22.53 -14.23
C LEU A 88 -29.03 -23.01 -15.61
N PRO A 89 -30.24 -22.63 -16.04
CA PRO A 89 -30.63 -22.76 -17.43
C PRO A 89 -29.63 -22.03 -18.36
N PRO A 90 -29.29 -22.57 -19.55
CA PRO A 90 -28.26 -22.02 -20.42
C PRO A 90 -28.44 -20.53 -20.77
N GLU A 91 -29.67 -20.09 -21.02
CA GLU A 91 -29.97 -18.69 -21.30
C GLU A 91 -29.73 -17.77 -20.10
N VAL A 92 -30.01 -18.27 -18.89
CA VAL A 92 -29.81 -17.54 -17.65
C VAL A 92 -28.33 -17.42 -17.34
N PHE A 93 -27.56 -18.51 -17.51
CA PHE A 93 -26.11 -18.49 -17.36
C PHE A 93 -25.46 -17.49 -18.34
N ARG A 94 -25.85 -17.52 -19.62
CA ARG A 94 -25.35 -16.57 -20.62
C ARG A 94 -25.67 -15.12 -20.23
N LYS A 95 -26.91 -14.82 -19.81
CA LYS A 95 -27.29 -13.47 -19.36
C LYS A 95 -26.49 -13.01 -18.15
N PHE A 96 -26.28 -13.91 -17.18
CA PHE A 96 -25.44 -13.64 -16.00
C PHE A 96 -24.00 -13.28 -16.42
N VAL A 97 -23.37 -14.10 -17.24
CA VAL A 97 -22.00 -13.88 -17.72
C VAL A 97 -21.89 -12.59 -18.53
N SER A 98 -22.78 -12.37 -19.50
CA SER A 98 -22.77 -11.15 -20.32
C SER A 98 -22.92 -9.90 -19.46
N ARG A 99 -23.87 -9.89 -18.50
CA ARG A 99 -24.04 -8.77 -17.56
C ARG A 99 -22.78 -8.51 -16.75
N LEU A 100 -22.14 -9.55 -16.24
CA LEU A 100 -20.91 -9.43 -15.46
C LEU A 100 -19.76 -8.84 -16.30
N VAL A 101 -19.58 -9.35 -17.52
CA VAL A 101 -18.55 -8.86 -18.45
C VAL A 101 -18.81 -7.41 -18.84
N ASP A 102 -20.04 -7.04 -19.15
CA ASP A 102 -20.42 -5.66 -19.51
C ASP A 102 -20.16 -4.69 -18.35
N GLN A 103 -20.55 -5.06 -17.13
CA GLN A 103 -20.27 -4.26 -15.92
C GLN A 103 -18.77 -4.05 -15.72
N LEU A 104 -17.96 -5.12 -15.89
CA LEU A 104 -16.52 -5.03 -15.77
C LEU A 104 -15.90 -4.17 -16.87
N TRP A 105 -16.35 -4.28 -18.12
CA TRP A 105 -15.84 -3.43 -19.20
C TRP A 105 -16.13 -1.95 -18.93
N CYS A 106 -17.33 -1.60 -18.50
CA CYS A 106 -17.66 -0.22 -18.17
C CYS A 106 -16.71 0.34 -17.11
N VAL A 107 -16.51 -0.39 -16.00
CA VAL A 107 -15.59 0.05 -14.93
C VAL A 107 -14.15 0.15 -15.42
N LEU A 108 -13.68 -0.84 -16.17
CA LEU A 108 -12.28 -0.90 -16.60
C LEU A 108 -11.94 0.14 -17.66
N GLU A 109 -12.90 0.56 -18.49
CA GLU A 109 -12.72 1.64 -19.46
C GLU A 109 -12.68 3.01 -18.78
N GLU A 110 -13.52 3.23 -17.77
CA GLU A 110 -13.51 4.49 -17.01
C GLU A 110 -12.17 4.73 -16.28
N ILE A 111 -11.44 3.68 -15.96
CA ILE A 111 -10.18 3.79 -15.19
C ILE A 111 -8.91 3.77 -16.02
N ASP A 112 -8.97 3.42 -17.32
CA ASP A 112 -7.79 3.05 -18.11
C ASP A 112 -6.73 4.17 -18.12
N ASP A 113 -7.17 5.40 -18.38
CA ASP A 113 -6.33 6.60 -18.39
C ASP A 113 -6.28 7.34 -17.04
N THR A 114 -6.66 6.66 -15.96
CA THR A 114 -6.68 7.25 -14.61
C THR A 114 -5.59 6.64 -13.72
N TYR A 115 -5.52 7.12 -12.48
CA TYR A 115 -4.72 6.53 -11.41
C TYR A 115 -4.84 4.98 -11.33
N TYR A 116 -6.06 4.44 -11.47
CA TYR A 116 -6.32 3.01 -11.25
C TYR A 116 -5.88 2.12 -12.42
N GLY A 117 -5.79 2.67 -13.63
CA GLY A 117 -5.19 2.00 -14.79
C GLY A 117 -3.67 2.10 -14.83
N ASN A 118 -3.08 3.09 -14.16
CA ASN A 118 -1.65 3.42 -14.27
C ASN A 118 -0.91 3.27 -12.93
N GLU A 119 -0.84 4.32 -12.12
CA GLU A 119 -0.07 4.34 -10.87
C GLU A 119 -0.45 3.22 -9.91
N PHE A 120 -1.73 2.86 -9.83
CA PHE A 120 -2.19 1.76 -8.98
C PHE A 120 -1.56 0.41 -9.37
N LEU A 121 -1.39 0.15 -10.67
CA LEU A 121 -0.74 -1.06 -11.15
C LEU A 121 0.76 -1.04 -10.83
N ALA A 122 1.42 0.11 -10.98
CA ALA A 122 2.82 0.27 -10.57
C ALA A 122 3.02 0.16 -9.05
N CYS A 123 2.05 0.57 -8.24
CA CYS A 123 2.05 0.33 -6.80
C CYS A 123 1.87 -1.17 -6.49
N ARG A 124 1.00 -1.87 -7.24
CA ARG A 124 0.76 -3.31 -7.06
C ARG A 124 1.97 -4.15 -7.46
N SER A 125 2.71 -3.79 -8.52
CA SER A 125 3.89 -4.54 -8.99
C SER A 125 4.91 -4.73 -7.88
N VAL A 126 5.11 -3.72 -7.03
CA VAL A 126 6.00 -3.80 -5.85
C VAL A 126 5.52 -4.84 -4.84
N THR A 127 4.22 -4.87 -4.54
CA THR A 127 3.68 -5.89 -3.62
C THR A 127 3.73 -7.30 -4.20
N ARG A 128 3.77 -7.43 -5.53
CA ARG A 128 3.86 -8.72 -6.24
C ARG A 128 5.29 -9.17 -6.50
N SER A 129 6.28 -8.26 -6.42
CA SER A 129 7.69 -8.60 -6.61
C SER A 129 8.34 -9.20 -5.36
N LEU A 130 7.63 -9.20 -4.22
CA LEU A 130 8.16 -9.70 -2.95
C LEU A 130 8.54 -11.17 -3.00
N SER A 131 9.53 -11.52 -2.20
CA SER A 131 10.08 -12.86 -2.04
C SER A 131 9.91 -13.37 -0.61
N ARG A 132 9.92 -14.69 -0.45
CA ARG A 132 9.86 -15.33 0.87
C ARG A 132 11.17 -15.08 1.63
N ALA A 133 11.06 -14.61 2.86
CA ALA A 133 12.22 -14.37 3.73
C ALA A 133 12.75 -15.67 4.36
N CYS A 134 14.07 -15.82 4.40
CA CYS A 134 14.73 -16.85 5.18
C CYS A 134 14.74 -16.47 6.66
N ILE A 135 14.43 -17.42 7.54
CA ILE A 135 14.36 -17.20 8.97
C ILE A 135 15.49 -17.93 9.67
N ASP A 136 16.18 -17.26 10.58
CA ASP A 136 17.08 -17.88 11.54
C ASP A 136 16.24 -18.61 12.59
N THR A 137 16.10 -19.92 12.42
CA THR A 137 15.32 -20.80 13.30
C THR A 137 15.81 -20.79 14.74
N GLU A 138 17.13 -20.64 14.98
CA GLU A 138 17.68 -20.61 16.33
C GLU A 138 17.32 -19.29 17.02
N ALA A 139 17.56 -18.16 16.34
CA ALA A 139 17.20 -16.85 16.84
C ALA A 139 15.68 -16.71 17.06
N PHE A 140 14.89 -17.25 16.14
CA PHE A 140 13.42 -17.31 16.22
C PHE A 140 12.95 -18.08 17.45
N ASN A 141 13.43 -19.32 17.62
CA ASN A 141 13.04 -20.17 18.75
C ASN A 141 13.46 -19.56 20.10
N LYS A 142 14.64 -18.94 20.14
CA LYS A 142 15.13 -18.22 21.32
C LYS A 142 14.20 -17.06 21.69
N LEU A 143 13.89 -16.19 20.73
CA LEU A 143 13.04 -15.01 20.97
C LEU A 143 11.59 -15.38 21.31
N ILE A 144 11.04 -16.44 20.72
CA ILE A 144 9.69 -16.92 21.08
C ILE A 144 9.66 -17.39 22.54
N LYS A 145 10.66 -18.14 22.98
CA LYS A 145 10.77 -18.60 24.37
C LYS A 145 10.94 -17.45 25.36
N GLU A 146 11.78 -16.47 25.03
CA GLU A 146 12.08 -15.31 25.88
C GLU A 146 10.94 -14.28 25.92
N SER A 147 10.10 -14.21 24.88
CA SER A 147 9.01 -13.24 24.81
C SER A 147 7.97 -13.49 25.90
N LYS A 148 7.93 -12.60 26.89
CA LYS A 148 6.92 -12.62 27.98
C LYS A 148 5.57 -12.03 27.54
N SER A 149 5.55 -11.22 26.49
CA SER A 149 4.34 -10.54 26.02
C SER A 149 3.58 -11.36 24.98
N LEU A 150 2.26 -11.50 25.16
CA LEU A 150 1.38 -12.17 24.19
C LEU A 150 1.44 -11.50 22.80
N SER A 151 1.52 -10.18 22.76
CA SER A 151 1.65 -9.41 21.51
C SER A 151 2.97 -9.71 20.78
N GLY A 152 4.10 -9.75 21.51
CA GLY A 152 5.39 -10.11 20.93
C GLY A 152 5.42 -11.55 20.40
N ARG A 153 4.81 -12.51 21.13
CA ARG A 153 4.70 -13.90 20.65
C ARG A 153 3.85 -14.01 19.38
N LYS A 154 2.70 -13.35 19.33
CA LYS A 154 1.83 -13.33 18.12
C LYS A 154 2.53 -12.71 16.92
N SER A 155 3.25 -11.61 17.13
CA SER A 155 4.03 -10.96 16.08
C SER A 155 5.11 -11.91 15.55
N LEU A 156 5.91 -12.52 16.43
CA LEU A 156 6.93 -13.51 16.05
C LEU A 156 6.33 -14.72 15.35
N SER A 157 5.25 -15.32 15.86
CA SER A 157 4.65 -16.54 15.28
C SER A 157 4.20 -16.36 13.84
N SER A 158 3.88 -15.13 13.39
CA SER A 158 3.56 -14.87 11.99
C SER A 158 4.74 -15.11 11.02
N PHE A 159 5.97 -15.17 11.55
CA PHE A 159 7.21 -15.46 10.82
C PHE A 159 7.67 -16.92 10.95
N SER A 160 6.79 -17.82 11.40
CA SER A 160 7.16 -19.24 11.56
C SER A 160 7.70 -19.80 10.24
N PRO A 161 8.93 -20.35 10.23
CA PRO A 161 9.48 -20.96 9.03
C PRO A 161 8.74 -22.25 8.69
N ASP A 162 8.59 -22.53 7.40
CA ASP A 162 8.19 -23.86 6.93
C ASP A 162 9.38 -24.85 6.93
N SER A 163 9.17 -26.04 6.38
CA SER A 163 10.21 -27.07 6.23
C SER A 163 11.43 -26.63 5.41
N THR A 164 11.32 -25.56 4.62
CA THR A 164 12.42 -24.98 3.84
C THR A 164 13.17 -23.87 4.60
N GLY A 165 12.78 -23.59 5.85
CA GLY A 165 13.39 -22.52 6.66
C GLY A 165 12.92 -21.11 6.26
N LYS A 166 11.83 -20.99 5.50
CA LYS A 166 11.33 -19.70 5.00
C LYS A 166 9.96 -19.36 5.57
N ALA A 167 9.74 -18.08 5.87
CA ALA A 167 8.40 -17.60 6.20
C ALA A 167 7.46 -17.70 4.98
N GLN A 168 6.15 -17.67 5.23
CA GLN A 168 5.17 -17.52 4.16
C GLN A 168 5.36 -16.19 3.43
N LEU A 169 4.93 -16.12 2.16
CA LEU A 169 4.97 -14.87 1.40
C LEU A 169 3.95 -13.87 2.01
N PRO A 170 4.35 -12.64 2.34
CA PRO A 170 3.40 -11.64 2.82
C PRO A 170 2.46 -11.21 1.70
N VAL A 171 1.15 -11.26 1.95
CA VAL A 171 0.13 -10.72 1.04
C VAL A 171 -0.38 -9.41 1.61
N TYR A 172 -0.15 -8.32 0.89
CA TYR A 172 -0.61 -6.99 1.29
C TYR A 172 -1.94 -6.61 0.64
N SER A 173 -2.75 -5.85 1.38
CA SER A 173 -3.89 -5.10 0.85
C SER A 173 -3.56 -3.62 0.76
N THR A 174 -3.89 -3.02 -0.38
CA THR A 174 -3.75 -1.57 -0.66
C THR A 174 -5.09 -0.83 -0.56
N THR A 175 -6.18 -1.53 -0.22
CA THR A 175 -7.56 -1.01 -0.24
C THR A 175 -8.25 -1.10 1.12
N SER A 176 -7.68 -1.83 2.09
CA SER A 176 -8.24 -1.95 3.45
C SER A 176 -8.12 -0.67 4.28
N SER A 177 -7.18 0.22 3.94
CA SER A 177 -7.03 1.54 4.57
C SER A 177 -7.62 2.63 3.67
N VAL A 178 -8.30 3.60 4.28
CA VAL A 178 -8.77 4.82 3.59
C VAL A 178 -7.63 5.58 2.91
N THR A 179 -6.42 5.54 3.48
CA THR A 179 -5.24 6.23 2.92
C THR A 179 -4.44 5.36 1.97
N GLY A 180 -4.86 4.12 1.71
CA GLY A 180 -4.08 3.17 0.92
C GLY A 180 -2.87 2.57 1.64
N ARG A 181 -2.60 2.97 2.89
CA ARG A 181 -1.57 2.33 3.73
C ARG A 181 -1.74 0.82 3.72
N LEU A 182 -0.64 0.13 3.48
CA LEU A 182 -0.62 -1.32 3.41
C LEU A 182 -1.10 -1.95 4.72
N THR A 183 -1.91 -3.00 4.60
CA THR A 183 -2.18 -3.95 5.68
C THR A 183 -1.75 -5.34 5.23
N VAL A 184 -1.37 -6.21 6.17
CA VAL A 184 -1.07 -7.61 5.86
C VAL A 184 -2.37 -8.40 5.89
N LYS A 185 -2.79 -8.92 4.74
CA LYS A 185 -3.96 -9.80 4.57
C LYS A 185 -3.65 -11.22 5.04
N SER A 186 -2.46 -11.73 4.72
CA SER A 186 -1.96 -13.03 5.18
C SER A 186 -0.44 -13.08 5.18
N GLY A 187 0.14 -14.04 5.92
CA GLY A 187 1.57 -14.21 6.06
C GLY A 187 2.20 -13.38 7.21
N PRO A 188 3.53 -13.19 7.19
CA PRO A 188 4.28 -12.50 8.24
C PRO A 188 3.89 -11.02 8.37
N ASN A 189 3.52 -10.61 9.59
CA ASN A 189 3.09 -9.24 9.87
C ASN A 189 4.24 -8.34 10.32
N ILE A 190 5.08 -7.97 9.35
CA ILE A 190 6.22 -7.07 9.54
C ILE A 190 5.83 -5.64 9.94
N LEU A 191 4.63 -5.18 9.56
CA LEU A 191 4.14 -3.82 9.83
C LEU A 191 4.04 -3.51 11.32
N THR A 192 3.80 -4.53 12.15
CA THR A 192 3.64 -4.39 13.61
C THR A 192 4.84 -4.92 14.39
N MET A 193 5.85 -5.45 13.70
CA MET A 193 7.01 -6.08 14.32
C MET A 193 8.00 -5.02 14.83
N LYS A 194 8.36 -5.12 16.12
CA LYS A 194 9.40 -4.28 16.72
C LYS A 194 10.75 -4.50 16.02
N LYS A 195 11.49 -3.41 15.79
CA LYS A 195 12.81 -3.45 15.12
C LYS A 195 13.77 -4.46 15.77
N SER A 196 13.83 -4.53 17.09
CA SER A 196 14.70 -5.47 17.83
C SER A 196 14.43 -6.95 17.59
N LEU A 197 13.25 -7.30 17.06
CA LEU A 197 12.88 -8.67 16.74
C LEU A 197 13.22 -9.03 15.29
N ARG A 198 13.52 -8.06 14.42
CA ARG A 198 13.74 -8.29 12.98
C ARG A 198 15.02 -9.07 12.67
N LYS A 199 15.93 -9.19 13.65
CA LYS A 199 17.13 -10.04 13.61
C LYS A 199 16.88 -11.53 13.35
N ILE A 200 15.62 -11.99 13.38
CA ILE A 200 15.26 -13.35 12.94
C ILE A 200 15.33 -13.51 11.42
N ILE A 201 15.33 -12.42 10.66
CA ILE A 201 15.40 -12.45 9.21
C ILE A 201 16.88 -12.56 8.86
N LYS A 202 17.25 -13.59 8.08
CA LYS A 202 18.62 -13.79 7.63
C LYS A 202 18.70 -13.79 6.11
N SER A 203 19.86 -13.40 5.59
CA SER A 203 20.12 -13.46 4.15
C SER A 203 20.10 -14.91 3.65
N LYS A 204 19.54 -15.12 2.46
CA LYS A 204 19.68 -16.38 1.72
C LYS A 204 21.07 -16.51 1.05
N HIS A 205 21.79 -15.40 0.94
CA HIS A 205 23.08 -15.31 0.26
C HIS A 205 24.23 -15.51 1.26
N PRO A 206 25.29 -16.25 0.90
CA PRO A 206 26.50 -16.32 1.73
C PRO A 206 27.06 -14.92 1.99
N ARG A 207 27.21 -14.54 3.27
CA ARG A 207 27.64 -13.20 3.71
C ARG A 207 26.77 -12.04 3.19
N GLY A 208 25.57 -12.34 2.69
CA GLY A 208 24.61 -11.30 2.31
C GLY A 208 24.04 -10.58 3.52
N LYS A 209 23.38 -9.46 3.26
CA LYS A 209 22.85 -8.55 4.26
C LYS A 209 21.36 -8.30 4.04
N ILE A 210 20.65 -8.17 5.15
CA ILE A 210 19.28 -7.66 5.15
C ILE A 210 19.35 -6.16 5.39
N VAL A 211 18.89 -5.38 4.43
CA VAL A 211 18.89 -3.92 4.51
C VAL A 211 17.48 -3.37 4.41
N GLN A 212 17.23 -2.26 5.10
CA GLN A 212 16.01 -1.49 5.00
C GLN A 212 16.32 -0.16 4.31
N VAL A 213 15.59 0.12 3.23
CA VAL A 213 15.63 1.41 2.53
C VAL A 213 14.36 2.18 2.89
N ASP A 214 14.50 3.39 3.45
CA ASP A 214 13.39 4.18 4.01
C ASP A 214 13.40 5.64 3.52
N PHE A 215 12.23 6.19 3.17
CA PHE A 215 12.11 7.58 2.76
C PHE A 215 12.36 8.54 3.92
N VAL A 216 13.24 9.52 3.71
CA VAL A 216 13.60 10.46 4.77
C VAL A 216 12.56 11.57 4.88
N SER A 217 11.77 11.53 5.95
CA SER A 217 10.79 12.58 6.31
C SER A 217 9.73 12.76 5.22
N LEU A 218 9.11 11.65 4.80
CA LEU A 218 8.24 11.59 3.64
C LEU A 218 7.03 12.53 3.71
N GLU A 219 6.22 12.45 4.76
CA GLU A 219 4.99 13.25 4.86
C GLU A 219 5.23 14.77 4.83
N PRO A 220 6.17 15.36 5.59
CA PRO A 220 6.41 16.79 5.49
C PRO A 220 7.01 17.21 4.14
N ARG A 221 7.80 16.35 3.45
CA ARG A 221 8.24 16.62 2.07
C ARG A 221 7.07 16.69 1.13
N VAL A 222 6.22 15.68 1.16
CA VAL A 222 5.01 15.59 0.34
C VAL A 222 4.16 16.85 0.53
N LEU A 223 3.93 17.26 1.78
CA LEU A 223 3.10 18.44 2.04
C LEU A 223 3.71 19.75 1.48
N LEU A 224 5.04 19.89 1.48
CA LEU A 224 5.70 21.04 0.84
C LEU A 224 5.62 20.97 -0.68
N LEU A 225 5.94 19.82 -1.28
CA LEU A 225 5.97 19.65 -2.72
C LEU A 225 4.58 19.75 -3.36
N MET A 226 3.53 19.32 -2.66
CA MET A 226 2.13 19.55 -3.08
C MET A 226 1.73 21.02 -3.13
N GLN A 227 2.50 21.90 -2.48
CA GLN A 227 2.33 23.35 -2.53
C GLN A 227 3.34 24.01 -3.47
N GLU A 228 4.03 23.22 -4.31
CA GLU A 228 5.09 23.67 -5.22
C GLU A 228 6.25 24.36 -4.48
N LYS A 229 6.42 24.05 -3.18
CA LYS A 229 7.52 24.55 -2.35
C LYS A 229 8.69 23.59 -2.42
N LYS A 230 9.91 24.14 -2.41
CA LYS A 230 11.14 23.35 -2.24
C LYS A 230 11.17 22.71 -0.86
N ALA A 231 11.50 21.42 -0.81
CA ALA A 231 11.69 20.70 0.45
C ALA A 231 13.17 20.79 0.90
N PRO A 232 13.46 21.32 2.10
CA PRO A 232 14.82 21.33 2.65
C PRO A 232 15.42 19.93 2.78
N GLU A 233 16.75 19.81 2.73
CA GLU A 233 17.45 18.54 2.94
C GLU A 233 17.19 17.97 4.35
N ASP A 234 17.39 18.77 5.41
CA ASP A 234 16.90 18.44 6.76
C ASP A 234 15.72 19.34 7.15
N ILE A 235 14.50 18.87 6.86
CA ILE A 235 13.26 19.60 7.17
C ILE A 235 13.15 19.93 8.65
N TYR A 236 13.51 19.01 9.54
CA TYR A 236 13.33 19.24 10.97
C TYR A 236 14.32 20.27 11.51
N ASN A 237 15.56 20.27 11.01
CA ASN A 237 16.51 21.32 11.35
C ASN A 237 16.14 22.67 10.74
N TYR A 238 15.60 22.69 9.51
CA TYR A 238 15.05 23.89 8.90
C TYR A 238 13.89 24.48 9.73
N ILE A 239 12.93 23.64 10.15
CA ILE A 239 11.81 24.10 10.99
C ILE A 239 12.33 24.61 12.34
N LYS A 240 13.26 23.88 12.97
CA LYS A 240 13.90 24.34 14.22
C LYS A 240 14.47 25.75 14.06
N THR A 241 15.27 25.99 13.03
CA THR A 241 16.04 27.24 12.89
C THR A 241 15.21 28.37 12.29
N ASN A 242 14.53 28.12 11.17
CA ASN A 242 13.88 29.14 10.36
C ASN A 242 12.41 29.38 10.72
N VAL A 243 11.71 28.40 11.28
CA VAL A 243 10.30 28.53 11.68
C VAL A 243 10.16 28.82 13.17
N LEU A 244 10.96 28.14 14.00
CA LEU A 244 10.90 28.25 15.45
C LEU A 244 12.02 29.12 16.07
N GLY A 245 12.85 29.75 15.24
CA GLY A 245 13.89 30.69 15.69
C GLY A 245 15.03 30.07 16.50
N GLY A 246 15.28 28.76 16.35
CA GLY A 246 16.39 28.06 17.00
C GLY A 246 16.21 27.76 18.48
N LYS A 247 15.06 28.13 19.09
CA LYS A 247 14.81 28.03 20.53
C LYS A 247 14.62 26.60 21.05
N PHE A 248 14.23 25.67 20.18
CA PHE A 248 13.85 24.32 20.57
C PHE A 248 14.79 23.26 20.00
N SER A 249 14.73 22.05 20.54
CA SER A 249 15.50 20.91 20.02
C SER A 249 14.93 20.41 18.68
N ARG A 250 15.76 19.72 17.89
CA ARG A 250 15.32 19.06 16.64
C ARG A 250 14.22 18.03 16.89
N SER A 251 14.24 17.36 18.05
CA SER A 251 13.20 16.41 18.45
C SER A 251 11.84 17.10 18.62
N VAL A 252 11.82 18.26 19.29
CA VAL A 252 10.59 19.07 19.43
C VAL A 252 10.09 19.53 18.06
N ALA A 253 10.97 20.03 17.20
CA ALA A 253 10.60 20.43 15.83
C ALA A 253 10.01 19.26 15.03
N LYS A 254 10.60 18.06 15.13
CA LYS A 254 10.09 16.83 14.50
C LYS A 254 8.70 16.47 15.03
N SER A 255 8.52 16.39 16.34
CA SER A 255 7.23 16.07 16.96
C SER A 255 6.16 17.11 16.61
N ALA A 256 6.50 18.40 16.61
CA ALA A 256 5.59 19.48 16.22
C ALA A 256 5.19 19.38 14.74
N THR A 257 6.14 19.03 13.86
CA THR A 257 5.89 18.81 12.42
C THR A 257 4.89 17.70 12.19
N LEU A 258 5.14 16.52 12.76
CA LEU A 258 4.24 15.38 12.64
C LEU A 258 2.88 15.68 13.29
N GLY A 259 2.89 16.30 14.47
CA GLY A 259 1.67 16.73 15.15
C GLY A 259 0.84 17.72 14.33
N ALA A 260 1.47 18.69 13.67
CA ALA A 260 0.80 19.66 12.82
C ALA A 260 0.14 18.99 11.61
N ILE A 261 0.82 18.04 10.96
CA ILE A 261 0.32 17.29 9.79
C ILE A 261 -0.82 16.34 10.19
N PHE A 262 -0.67 15.64 11.31
CA PHE A 262 -1.66 14.67 11.79
C PHE A 262 -2.80 15.28 12.61
N GLY A 263 -2.77 16.60 12.85
CA GLY A 263 -3.85 17.33 13.50
C GLY A 263 -3.92 17.16 15.02
N ILE A 264 -2.81 16.88 15.71
CA ILE A 264 -2.78 16.75 17.17
C ILE A 264 -3.25 18.06 17.86
N SER A 265 -4.01 17.98 18.95
CA SER A 265 -4.35 19.18 19.74
C SER A 265 -3.12 19.70 20.49
N SER A 266 -3.12 20.98 20.87
CA SER A 266 -2.06 21.56 21.70
C SER A 266 -1.93 20.85 23.05
N ALA A 267 -3.06 20.51 23.68
CA ALA A 267 -3.08 19.74 24.92
C ALA A 267 -2.41 18.37 24.77
N ARG A 268 -2.78 17.58 23.75
CA ARG A 268 -2.15 16.27 23.49
C ARG A 268 -0.69 16.38 23.07
N PHE A 269 -0.31 17.47 22.40
CA PHE A 269 1.09 17.72 22.08
C PHE A 269 1.90 18.03 23.33
N GLN A 270 1.33 18.82 24.25
CA GLN A 270 1.93 19.11 25.55
C GLN A 270 2.19 17.83 26.34
N GLU A 271 1.23 16.90 26.42
CA GLU A 271 1.42 15.60 27.11
C GLU A 271 2.64 14.81 26.60
N ASN A 272 3.01 15.00 25.33
CA ASN A 272 4.10 14.31 24.68
C ASN A 272 5.36 15.18 24.50
N SER A 273 5.38 16.38 25.07
CA SER A 273 6.49 17.32 24.99
C SER A 273 6.85 17.89 26.35
N SER A 274 8.12 18.22 26.57
CA SER A 274 8.56 18.85 27.82
C SER A 274 8.30 20.37 27.84
N LEU A 275 7.31 20.85 27.08
CA LEU A 275 7.01 22.26 26.88
C LEU A 275 5.87 22.75 27.78
N SER A 276 5.84 24.05 28.07
CA SER A 276 4.69 24.69 28.69
C SER A 276 3.44 24.69 27.76
N PRO A 277 2.22 24.90 28.29
CA PRO A 277 1.01 25.02 27.47
C PRO A 277 1.12 26.10 26.38
N ASP A 278 1.67 27.27 26.73
CA ASP A 278 1.80 28.41 25.81
C ASP A 278 2.83 28.14 24.70
N GLU A 279 3.98 27.55 25.05
CA GLU A 279 4.97 27.12 24.06
C GLU A 279 4.41 26.04 23.14
N SER A 280 3.70 25.05 23.68
CA SER A 280 3.07 23.97 22.90
C SER A 280 2.09 24.53 21.87
N SER A 281 1.25 25.49 22.29
CA SER A 281 0.29 26.18 21.43
C SER A 281 0.99 27.01 20.35
N SER A 282 1.99 27.79 20.74
CA SER A 282 2.76 28.66 19.84
C SER A 282 3.52 27.86 18.78
N VAL A 283 4.27 26.82 19.20
CA VAL A 283 5.04 25.95 18.31
C VAL A 283 4.15 25.28 17.27
N LEU A 284 3.04 24.65 17.68
CA LEU A 284 2.13 24.02 16.72
C LEU A 284 1.50 25.02 15.76
N LYS A 285 1.14 26.21 16.26
CA LYS A 285 0.55 27.28 15.43
C LYS A 285 1.53 27.73 14.35
N GLU A 286 2.79 27.95 14.70
CA GLU A 286 3.84 28.36 13.76
C GLU A 286 4.12 27.29 12.70
N VAL A 287 4.23 26.03 13.12
CA VAL A 287 4.45 24.92 12.18
C VAL A 287 3.24 24.74 11.25
N ARG A 288 2.01 24.82 11.75
CA ARG A 288 0.80 24.77 10.91
C ARG A 288 0.73 25.91 9.90
N ARG A 289 1.18 27.10 10.30
CA ARG A 289 1.27 28.28 9.44
C ARG A 289 2.29 28.04 8.32
N PHE A 290 3.47 27.53 8.64
CA PHE A 290 4.51 27.19 7.67
C PHE A 290 3.99 26.22 6.59
N PHE A 291 3.30 25.16 7.00
CA PHE A 291 2.71 24.17 6.09
C PHE A 291 1.38 24.58 5.46
N ASN A 292 0.86 25.77 5.78
CA ASN A 292 -0.44 26.28 5.29
C ASN A 292 -1.63 25.30 5.52
N VAL A 293 -1.61 24.57 6.65
CA VAL A 293 -2.57 23.48 6.94
C VAL A 293 -4.03 23.97 6.91
N SER A 294 -4.28 25.19 7.39
CA SER A 294 -5.64 25.77 7.46
C SER A 294 -6.25 26.00 6.08
N SER A 295 -5.47 26.57 5.14
CA SER A 295 -5.95 26.84 3.78
C SER A 295 -6.22 25.54 3.03
N ILE A 296 -5.28 24.59 3.07
CA ILE A 296 -5.43 23.28 2.43
C ILE A 296 -6.66 22.57 3.00
N GLY A 297 -6.83 22.56 4.32
CA GLY A 297 -7.98 21.94 4.96
C GLY A 297 -9.33 22.55 4.55
N LYS A 298 -9.40 23.86 4.28
CA LYS A 298 -10.62 24.50 3.74
C LYS A 298 -10.92 24.03 2.32
N THR A 299 -9.91 23.96 1.46
CA THR A 299 -10.05 23.47 0.08
C THR A 299 -10.52 22.01 0.05
N LEU A 300 -9.86 21.14 0.82
CA LEU A 300 -10.23 19.72 0.92
C LEU A 300 -11.63 19.53 1.50
N LYS A 301 -12.06 20.37 2.45
CA LYS A 301 -13.41 20.31 2.99
C LYS A 301 -14.45 20.63 1.91
N LYS A 302 -14.19 21.60 1.05
CA LYS A 302 -15.06 21.91 -0.09
C LYS A 302 -15.14 20.73 -1.06
N GLU A 303 -14.00 20.16 -1.43
CA GLU A 303 -13.91 18.96 -2.28
C GLU A 303 -14.70 17.79 -1.69
N MET A 304 -14.50 17.47 -0.40
CA MET A 304 -15.22 16.40 0.30
C MET A 304 -16.74 16.60 0.31
N LEU A 305 -17.21 17.84 0.52
CA LEU A 305 -18.65 18.15 0.54
C LEU A 305 -19.28 18.11 -0.85
N GLN A 306 -18.51 18.37 -1.91
CA GLN A 306 -18.99 18.36 -3.29
C GLN A 306 -18.98 16.95 -3.90
N ASN A 307 -17.90 16.19 -3.67
CA ASN A 307 -17.64 14.93 -4.39
C ASN A 307 -17.85 13.69 -3.51
N GLY A 308 -18.07 13.86 -2.20
CA GLY A 308 -18.12 12.75 -1.23
C GLY A 308 -16.75 12.08 -0.98
N CYS A 309 -15.69 12.57 -1.62
CA CYS A 309 -14.32 12.10 -1.49
C CYS A 309 -13.34 13.26 -1.72
N ILE A 310 -12.08 13.05 -1.35
CA ILE A 310 -10.95 13.86 -1.82
C ILE A 310 -10.04 12.96 -2.64
N GLU A 311 -9.33 13.49 -3.61
CA GLU A 311 -8.29 12.75 -4.32
C GLU A 311 -6.94 12.93 -3.64
N ASN A 312 -5.93 12.11 -3.89
CA ASN A 312 -4.54 12.38 -3.48
C ASN A 312 -3.78 13.14 -4.59
N ALA A 313 -2.45 13.28 -4.52
CA ALA A 313 -1.72 13.99 -5.59
C ALA A 313 -1.71 13.25 -6.94
N TYR A 314 -1.99 11.95 -6.95
CA TYR A 314 -1.98 11.08 -8.14
C TYR A 314 -3.38 10.75 -8.67
N GLY A 315 -4.45 11.17 -8.00
CA GLY A 315 -5.84 10.86 -8.40
C GLY A 315 -6.46 9.65 -7.66
N ARG A 316 -5.78 9.08 -6.66
CA ARG A 316 -6.40 8.06 -5.79
C ARG A 316 -7.57 8.69 -5.02
N LYS A 317 -8.76 8.09 -5.09
CA LYS A 317 -9.91 8.50 -4.28
C LYS A 317 -9.69 8.12 -2.80
N VAL A 318 -9.95 9.06 -1.92
CA VAL A 318 -9.85 8.94 -0.47
C VAL A 318 -11.18 9.39 0.13
N THR A 319 -11.81 8.52 0.91
CA THR A 319 -13.14 8.77 1.50
C THR A 319 -13.05 8.73 3.03
N PRO A 320 -12.59 9.80 3.69
CA PRO A 320 -12.58 9.87 5.15
C PRO A 320 -14.00 9.83 5.70
N SER A 321 -14.19 9.25 6.90
CA SER A 321 -15.50 9.21 7.57
C SER A 321 -15.97 10.56 8.10
N THR A 322 -15.15 11.61 7.96
CA THR A 322 -15.43 12.95 8.49
C THR A 322 -14.89 14.03 7.55
N SER A 323 -15.57 15.17 7.53
CA SER A 323 -15.17 16.38 6.78
C SER A 323 -14.32 17.36 7.61
N GLN A 324 -13.79 16.91 8.75
CA GLN A 324 -12.91 17.72 9.59
C GLN A 324 -11.58 18.01 8.86
N ALA A 325 -11.27 19.30 8.69
CA ALA A 325 -10.15 19.78 7.88
C ALA A 325 -8.81 19.11 8.20
N HIS A 326 -8.47 18.90 9.47
CA HIS A 326 -7.20 18.26 9.85
C HIS A 326 -7.13 16.77 9.47
N VAL A 327 -8.26 16.05 9.52
CA VAL A 327 -8.35 14.65 9.08
C VAL A 327 -8.19 14.56 7.57
N LEU A 328 -8.80 15.49 6.83
CA LEU A 328 -8.67 15.56 5.37
C LEU A 328 -7.22 15.84 4.96
N VAL A 329 -6.55 16.81 5.60
CA VAL A 329 -5.12 17.10 5.34
C VAL A 329 -4.26 15.88 5.64
N ASN A 330 -4.42 15.25 6.81
CA ASN A 330 -3.70 14.03 7.17
C ASN A 330 -3.90 12.94 6.11
N ASN A 331 -5.15 12.63 5.75
CA ASN A 331 -5.45 11.56 4.81
C ASN A 331 -4.93 11.86 3.40
N LYS A 332 -4.99 13.12 2.95
CA LYS A 332 -4.40 13.56 1.68
C LYS A 332 -2.88 13.37 1.68
N VAL A 333 -2.19 13.79 2.74
CA VAL A 333 -0.73 13.68 2.87
C VAL A 333 -0.30 12.23 2.98
N GLN A 334 -0.94 11.42 3.83
CA GLN A 334 -0.64 10.00 3.97
C GLN A 334 -0.88 9.23 2.67
N SER A 335 -2.03 9.42 2.03
CA SER A 335 -2.35 8.70 0.79
C SER A 335 -1.40 9.08 -0.34
N THR A 336 -0.99 10.34 -0.41
CA THR A 336 0.03 10.79 -1.35
C THR A 336 1.40 10.17 -0.99
N GLY A 337 1.77 10.14 0.29
CA GLY A 337 3.01 9.52 0.76
C GLY A 337 3.09 8.03 0.43
N VAL A 338 2.01 7.28 0.61
CA VAL A 338 1.94 5.85 0.24
C VAL A 338 2.27 5.65 -1.24
N ASP A 339 1.66 6.45 -2.12
CA ASP A 339 1.91 6.32 -3.56
C ASP A 339 3.31 6.82 -3.95
N VAL A 340 3.85 7.88 -3.31
CA VAL A 340 5.26 8.26 -3.48
C VAL A 340 6.19 7.10 -3.11
N ALA A 341 5.94 6.45 -1.98
CA ALA A 341 6.79 5.37 -1.50
C ALA A 341 6.76 4.17 -2.44
N LEU A 342 5.56 3.69 -2.81
CA LEU A 342 5.39 2.53 -3.67
C LEU A 342 5.91 2.79 -5.10
N LEU A 343 5.57 3.91 -5.72
CA LEU A 343 6.11 4.27 -7.05
C LEU A 343 7.63 4.45 -7.00
N GLY A 344 8.13 4.96 -5.88
CA GLY A 344 9.56 5.10 -5.66
C GLY A 344 10.28 3.75 -5.51
N PHE A 345 9.71 2.81 -4.78
CA PHE A 345 10.23 1.43 -4.71
C PHE A 345 10.18 0.74 -6.07
N ASN A 346 9.11 0.94 -6.85
CA ASN A 346 9.05 0.42 -8.22
C ASN A 346 10.23 0.96 -9.05
N THR A 347 10.46 2.27 -9.01
CA THR A 347 11.57 2.93 -9.70
C THR A 347 12.94 2.41 -9.25
N LEU A 348 13.10 2.19 -7.93
CA LEU A 348 14.32 1.66 -7.34
C LEU A 348 14.60 0.22 -7.80
N LEU A 349 13.59 -0.66 -7.74
CA LEU A 349 13.71 -2.06 -8.18
C LEU A 349 13.98 -2.16 -9.69
N ASP A 350 13.31 -1.34 -10.52
CA ASP A 350 13.58 -1.27 -11.97
C ASP A 350 15.01 -0.80 -12.25
N ARG A 351 15.54 0.10 -11.43
CA ARG A 351 16.93 0.55 -11.52
C ARG A 351 17.91 -0.56 -11.15
N PHE A 352 17.66 -1.31 -10.08
CA PHE A 352 18.49 -2.47 -9.74
C PHE A 352 18.51 -3.50 -10.87
N LYS A 353 17.34 -3.81 -11.45
CA LYS A 353 17.23 -4.71 -12.60
C LYS A 353 18.05 -4.24 -13.79
N ARG A 354 17.95 -2.95 -14.17
CA ARG A 354 18.71 -2.37 -15.29
C ARG A 354 20.22 -2.37 -15.07
N LEU A 355 20.65 -2.25 -13.82
CA LEU A 355 22.07 -2.23 -13.43
C LEU A 355 22.61 -3.63 -13.08
N ASN A 356 21.81 -4.69 -13.25
CA ASN A 356 22.14 -6.05 -12.82
C ASN A 356 22.59 -6.13 -11.36
N ILE A 357 21.93 -5.37 -10.49
CA ILE A 357 22.14 -5.39 -9.03
C ILE A 357 21.14 -6.39 -8.45
N GLN A 358 21.63 -7.39 -7.73
CA GLN A 358 20.80 -8.36 -7.05
C GLN A 358 20.33 -7.81 -5.69
N ALA A 359 19.03 -7.57 -5.57
CA ALA A 359 18.40 -7.18 -4.32
C ALA A 359 16.97 -7.74 -4.30
N ASP A 360 16.73 -8.74 -3.45
CA ASP A 360 15.44 -9.42 -3.37
C ASP A 360 14.52 -8.68 -2.39
N PRO A 361 13.40 -8.11 -2.82
CA PRO A 361 12.49 -7.43 -1.91
C PRO A 361 11.74 -8.45 -1.06
N LEU A 362 11.80 -8.29 0.27
CA LEU A 362 11.20 -9.21 1.23
C LEU A 362 9.90 -8.66 1.82
N PHE A 363 9.94 -7.40 2.25
CA PHE A 363 8.87 -6.78 3.04
C PHE A 363 8.71 -5.30 2.71
N LEU A 364 7.49 -4.81 2.87
CA LEU A 364 7.16 -3.39 2.87
C LEU A 364 6.70 -2.97 4.27
N ILE A 365 7.19 -1.83 4.73
CA ILE A 365 6.83 -1.19 6.00
C ILE A 365 6.50 0.27 5.71
N HIS A 366 5.27 0.53 5.26
CA HIS A 366 4.81 1.86 4.87
C HIS A 366 5.76 2.53 3.86
N ASP A 367 6.64 3.42 4.33
CA ASP A 367 7.65 4.18 3.60
C ASP A 367 9.04 3.52 3.57
N ALA A 368 9.14 2.27 4.02
CA ALA A 368 10.36 1.46 3.92
C ALA A 368 10.17 0.14 3.15
N ILE A 369 11.23 -0.32 2.50
CA ILE A 369 11.34 -1.65 1.87
C ILE A 369 12.53 -2.41 2.48
N ILE A 370 12.33 -3.69 2.82
CA ILE A 370 13.39 -4.59 3.28
C ILE A 370 13.85 -5.42 2.10
N LEU A 371 15.16 -5.47 1.87
CA LEU A 371 15.84 -6.17 0.79
C LEU A 371 16.82 -7.20 1.36
N ASP A 372 16.93 -8.35 0.70
CA ASP A 372 18.02 -9.30 0.88
C ASP A 372 19.05 -9.12 -0.25
N VAL A 373 20.27 -8.72 0.12
CA VAL A 373 21.30 -8.26 -0.82
C VAL A 373 22.55 -9.13 -0.65
N PRO A 374 23.09 -9.74 -1.72
CA PRO A 374 24.38 -10.42 -1.66
C PRO A 374 25.51 -9.45 -1.31
N GLU A 375 26.55 -9.96 -0.67
CA GLU A 375 27.74 -9.17 -0.30
C GLU A 375 28.31 -8.38 -1.48
N ALA A 376 28.37 -8.98 -2.67
CA ALA A 376 28.94 -8.38 -3.88
C ALA A 376 28.19 -7.15 -4.41
N ASP A 377 26.93 -6.95 -4.01
CA ASP A 377 26.06 -5.89 -4.52
C ASP A 377 25.71 -4.83 -3.47
N ILE A 378 26.15 -4.99 -2.21
CA ILE A 378 25.80 -4.07 -1.12
C ILE A 378 26.23 -2.62 -1.38
N ASP A 379 27.43 -2.43 -1.92
CA ASP A 379 27.97 -1.10 -2.23
C ASP A 379 27.20 -0.46 -3.38
N LYS A 380 26.85 -1.25 -4.42
CA LYS A 380 26.04 -0.76 -5.54
C LYS A 380 24.63 -0.36 -5.10
N VAL A 381 24.00 -1.15 -4.24
CA VAL A 381 22.69 -0.81 -3.64
C VAL A 381 22.83 0.51 -2.87
N THR A 382 23.86 0.63 -2.04
CA THR A 382 24.12 1.84 -1.23
C THR A 382 24.31 3.08 -2.11
N ASP A 383 25.07 2.98 -3.20
CA ASP A 383 25.34 4.10 -4.11
C ASP A 383 24.10 4.52 -4.90
N VAL A 384 23.24 3.57 -5.28
CA VAL A 384 21.96 3.88 -5.90
C VAL A 384 21.02 4.57 -4.92
N VAL A 385 20.93 4.07 -3.67
CA VAL A 385 20.08 4.66 -2.63
C VAL A 385 20.52 6.09 -2.28
N LYS A 386 21.83 6.35 -2.16
CA LYS A 386 22.37 7.69 -1.87
C LYS A 386 21.95 8.76 -2.88
N GLN A 387 21.65 8.38 -4.11
CA GLN A 387 21.19 9.31 -5.15
C GLN A 387 19.72 9.72 -4.98
N GLY A 388 19.00 9.08 -4.06
CA GLY A 388 17.58 9.31 -3.87
C GLY A 388 16.72 8.63 -4.95
N VAL A 389 15.42 8.90 -4.88
CA VAL A 389 14.43 8.37 -5.82
C VAL A 389 13.72 9.54 -6.48
N TYR A 390 13.86 9.64 -7.80
CA TYR A 390 13.13 10.64 -8.59
C TYR A 390 11.64 10.32 -8.63
N ASN A 391 10.82 11.33 -8.40
CA ASN A 391 9.37 11.24 -8.48
C ASN A 391 8.85 12.18 -9.57
N LYS A 392 8.25 11.58 -10.62
CA LYS A 392 7.72 12.31 -11.78
C LYS A 392 6.63 13.32 -11.43
N ARG A 393 5.75 13.00 -10.46
CA ARG A 393 4.62 13.87 -10.13
C ARG A 393 5.05 15.17 -9.47
N PHE A 394 6.10 15.12 -8.65
CA PHE A 394 6.63 16.29 -7.96
C PHE A 394 7.85 16.91 -8.65
N ASP A 395 8.32 16.32 -9.75
CA ASP A 395 9.57 16.64 -10.43
C ASP A 395 10.72 16.86 -9.43
N ALA A 396 10.87 15.92 -8.49
CA ALA A 396 11.77 16.07 -7.36
C ALA A 396 12.43 14.75 -6.98
N ILE A 397 13.66 14.83 -6.47
CA ILE A 397 14.37 13.70 -5.89
C ILE A 397 14.00 13.62 -4.41
N PHE A 398 13.44 12.48 -4.01
CA PHE A 398 13.18 12.16 -2.62
C PHE A 398 14.40 11.45 -2.01
N PRO A 399 14.96 11.96 -0.90
CA PRO A 399 16.05 11.28 -0.21
C PRO A 399 15.54 10.01 0.46
N VAL A 400 16.33 8.95 0.34
CA VAL A 400 16.13 7.67 1.01
C VAL A 400 17.38 7.32 1.82
N SER A 401 17.18 6.63 2.92
CA SER A 401 18.24 6.13 3.80
C SER A 401 18.34 4.62 3.68
N ILE A 402 19.51 4.06 4.00
CA ILE A 402 19.74 2.61 4.07
C ILE A 402 20.36 2.25 5.42
N GLU A 403 19.83 1.20 6.04
CA GLU A 403 20.38 0.63 7.28
C GLU A 403 20.31 -0.90 7.25
N GLU A 404 21.24 -1.56 7.94
CA GLU A 404 21.19 -3.00 8.17
C GLU A 404 20.13 -3.32 9.26
N VAL A 405 19.36 -4.40 9.05
CA VAL A 405 18.17 -4.75 9.85
C VAL A 405 18.48 -5.52 11.12
#